data_AF-A0A1V2ET36-F1
#
_entry.id   AF-A0A1V2ET36-F1
#
_cell.length_a   1.000
_cell.length_b   1.000
_cell.length_c   1.000
_cell.angle_alpha   90.00
_cell.angle_beta   90.00
_cell.angle_gamma   90.00
#
_symmetry.space_group_name_H-M   'P 1'
#
loop_
_entity.id
_entity.type
_entity.pdbx_description
1 polymer ?
#
loop_
_entity_poly.entity_id
_entity_poly.type
_entity_poly.pdbx_seq_one_letter_code
_entity_poly.pdbx_strand_id
1 'polypeptide(L)'
;MMNAPVLADARALPRFCDCTPTAIEGALAQVIAEQEEVVTHLTTAAPTDFASAWLPLERADTAIDALWSTVSHLHGVADNPELRAAHAAGQALIVENSIKTRQNHAL
;
A
#
# COMPACT_ATOMS: atom_id res chain seq x y z
N MET A 1 -12.83 15.27 -1.15
CA MET A 1 -11.58 14.48 -1.03
C MET A 1 -11.99 13.10 -0.57
N MET A 2 -11.72 12.07 -1.38
CA MET A 2 -12.02 10.69 -1.02
C MET A 2 -10.83 10.10 -0.25
N ASN A 3 -11.14 9.28 0.74
CA ASN A 3 -10.20 8.78 1.74
C ASN A 3 -9.55 7.50 1.19
N ALA A 4 -8.21 7.35 1.23
CA ALA A 4 -7.53 6.12 0.80
C ALA A 4 -8.00 4.81 1.46
N PRO A 5 -8.59 4.78 2.69
CA PRO A 5 -9.03 3.54 3.33
C PRO A 5 -10.02 2.73 2.50
N VAL A 6 -10.76 3.35 1.57
CA VAL A 6 -11.72 2.64 0.72
C VAL A 6 -11.03 1.82 -0.37
N LEU A 7 -9.89 2.27 -0.89
CA LEU A 7 -9.18 1.57 -1.98
C LEU A 7 -8.22 0.50 -1.47
N ALA A 8 -7.90 0.52 -0.16
CA ALA A 8 -6.96 -0.39 0.48
C ALA A 8 -7.61 -1.42 1.42
N ASP A 9 -8.95 -1.51 1.47
CA ASP A 9 -9.64 -2.48 2.32
C ASP A 9 -9.52 -3.91 1.77
N ALA A 10 -8.54 -4.65 2.29
CA ALA A 10 -8.28 -6.04 1.93
C ALA A 10 -9.42 -7.02 2.26
N ARG A 11 -10.43 -6.60 3.04
CA ARG A 11 -11.60 -7.44 3.37
C ARG A 11 -12.79 -7.19 2.45
N ALA A 12 -12.72 -6.18 1.58
CA ALA A 12 -13.77 -5.82 0.65
C ALA A 12 -13.40 -6.21 -0.80
N LEU A 13 -14.41 -6.25 -1.67
CA LEU A 13 -14.16 -6.36 -3.10
C LEU A 13 -13.50 -5.05 -3.62
N PRO A 14 -12.53 -5.15 -4.54
CA PRO A 14 -11.91 -3.98 -5.14
C PRO A 14 -12.91 -3.00 -5.74
N ARG A 15 -12.79 -1.73 -5.38
CA ARG A 15 -13.64 -0.63 -5.84
C ARG A 15 -13.10 -0.06 -7.15
N PHE A 16 -13.12 -0.85 -8.22
CA PHE A 16 -12.50 -0.48 -9.50
C PHE A 16 -12.96 0.88 -10.06
N CYS A 17 -14.25 1.21 -9.93
CA CYS A 17 -14.80 2.49 -10.39
C CYS A 17 -14.24 3.71 -9.63
N ASP A 18 -13.78 3.51 -8.39
CA ASP A 18 -13.27 4.56 -7.52
C ASP A 18 -11.74 4.72 -7.67
N CYS A 19 -11.05 3.74 -8.28
CA CYS A 19 -9.60 3.74 -8.51
C CYS A 19 -9.20 4.48 -9.80
N THR A 20 -9.36 5.80 -9.81
CA THR A 20 -8.98 6.65 -10.96
C THR A 20 -7.48 6.93 -10.99
N PRO A 21 -6.87 7.24 -12.15
CA PRO A 21 -5.43 7.59 -12.22
C PRO A 21 -5.00 8.68 -11.24
N THR A 22 -5.86 9.68 -11.02
CA THR A 22 -5.62 10.80 -10.11
C THR A 22 -5.73 10.45 -8.62
N ALA A 23 -6.37 9.33 -8.28
CA ALA A 23 -6.50 8.86 -6.90
C ALA A 23 -5.34 7.97 -6.46
N ILE A 24 -4.63 7.33 -7.39
CA ILE A 24 -3.61 6.30 -7.12
C ILE A 24 -2.49 6.82 -6.23
N GLU A 25 -1.87 7.94 -6.60
CA GLU A 25 -0.71 8.47 -5.88
C GLU A 25 -1.05 8.84 -4.43
N GLY A 26 -2.17 9.54 -4.22
CA GLY A 26 -2.64 9.90 -2.89
C GLY A 26 -3.01 8.68 -2.04
N ALA A 27 -3.61 7.66 -2.66
CA ALA A 27 -3.93 6.43 -1.96
C ALA A 27 -2.68 5.65 -1.53
N LEU A 28 -1.68 5.55 -2.42
CA LEU A 28 -0.39 4.93 -2.13
C LEU A 28 0.37 5.68 -1.04
N ALA A 29 0.44 7.01 -1.12
CA ALA A 29 1.10 7.84 -0.11
C ALA A 29 0.51 7.61 1.29
N GLN A 30 -0.82 7.46 1.39
CA GLN A 30 -1.47 7.20 2.66
C GLN A 30 -1.13 5.81 3.22
N VAL A 31 -1.29 4.73 2.44
CA VAL A 31 -1.01 3.36 2.95
C VAL A 31 0.48 3.15 3.24
N ILE A 32 1.37 3.82 2.52
CA ILE A 32 2.80 3.83 2.82
C ILE A 32 3.07 4.52 4.14
N ALA A 33 2.49 5.70 4.38
CA ALA A 33 2.63 6.40 5.66
C ALA A 33 2.11 5.56 6.85
N GLU A 34 0.97 4.88 6.68
CA GLU A 34 0.41 3.96 7.68
C GLU A 34 1.35 2.77 7.96
N GLN A 35 1.98 2.18 6.94
CA GLN A 35 2.98 1.13 7.15
C GLN A 35 4.23 1.66 7.87
N GLU A 36 4.68 2.87 7.53
CA GLU A 36 5.83 3.49 8.21
C GLU A 36 5.57 3.75 9.69
N GLU A 37 4.34 4.14 10.06
CA GLU A 37 3.91 4.25 11.46
C GLU A 37 3.95 2.88 12.16
N VAL A 38 3.48 1.82 11.51
CA VAL A 38 3.54 0.45 12.03
C VAL A 38 5.00 0.01 12.25
N VAL A 39 5.87 0.20 11.27
CA VAL A 39 7.31 -0.13 11.39
C VAL A 39 7.95 0.66 12.53
N THR A 40 7.63 1.95 12.66
CA THR A 40 8.13 2.78 13.76
C THR A 40 7.68 2.23 15.12
N HIS A 41 6.41 1.82 15.24
CA HIS A 41 5.89 1.19 16.44
C HIS A 41 6.63 -0.12 16.77
N LEU A 42 6.78 -1.01 15.79
CA LEU A 42 7.40 -2.33 15.96
C LEU A 42 8.87 -2.22 16.38
N THR A 43 9.63 -1.33 15.75
CA THR A 43 11.04 -1.09 16.08
C THR A 43 11.25 -0.41 17.43
N THR A 44 10.26 0.36 17.91
CA THR A 44 10.32 1.03 19.22
C THR A 44 9.86 0.12 20.36
N ALA A 45 8.75 -0.58 20.18
CA ALA A 45 8.17 -1.43 21.22
C ALA A 45 8.84 -2.81 21.30
N ALA A 46 9.43 -3.29 20.20
CA ALA A 46 10.10 -4.59 20.06
C ALA A 46 9.31 -5.75 20.69
N PRO A 47 8.02 -5.94 20.35
CA PRO A 47 7.24 -7.06 20.88
C PRO A 47 7.83 -8.40 20.47
N THR A 48 7.67 -9.41 21.31
CA THR A 48 8.24 -10.75 21.08
C THR A 48 7.19 -11.82 20.79
N ASP A 49 5.90 -11.49 20.89
CA ASP A 49 4.81 -12.39 20.54
C ASP A 49 4.31 -12.17 19.12
N PHE A 50 3.81 -13.24 18.50
CA PHE A 50 3.34 -13.22 17.11
C PHE A 50 2.22 -12.18 16.87
N ALA A 51 1.27 -12.05 17.79
CA ALA A 51 0.11 -11.21 17.59
C ALA A 51 0.49 -9.73 17.54
N SER A 52 1.47 -9.33 18.35
CA SER A 52 1.94 -7.94 18.43
C SER A 52 3.09 -7.64 17.46
N ALA A 53 3.93 -8.63 17.12
CA ALA A 53 5.07 -8.42 16.22
C ALA A 53 4.71 -8.59 14.73
N TRP A 54 3.93 -9.62 14.40
CA TRP A 54 3.69 -10.00 13.00
C TRP A 54 2.40 -9.40 12.43
N LEU A 55 1.29 -9.52 13.15
CA LEU A 55 -0.02 -9.13 12.60
C LEU A 55 -0.13 -7.65 12.22
N PRO A 56 0.47 -6.68 12.94
CA PRO A 56 0.42 -5.29 12.50
C PRO A 56 1.14 -5.07 11.16
N LEU A 57 2.32 -5.67 10.99
CA LEU A 57 3.09 -5.58 9.75
C LEU A 57 2.35 -6.24 8.59
N GLU A 58 1.85 -7.46 8.80
CA GLU A 58 1.12 -8.21 7.78
C GLU A 58 -0.15 -7.47 7.31
N ARG A 59 -0.88 -6.80 8.20
CA ARG A 59 -2.04 -6.01 7.83
C ARG A 59 -1.67 -4.78 7.00
N ALA A 60 -0.59 -4.10 7.37
CA ALA A 60 -0.09 -2.95 6.63
C ALA A 60 0.40 -3.34 5.22
N ASP A 61 1.14 -4.46 5.12
CA ASP A 61 1.58 -5.04 3.85
C ASP A 61 0.37 -5.40 2.98
N THR A 62 -0.63 -6.07 3.57
CA THR A 62 -1.84 -6.50 2.86
C THR A 62 -2.66 -5.32 2.33
N ALA A 63 -2.67 -4.18 3.04
CA ALA A 63 -3.35 -2.96 2.57
C ALA A 63 -2.68 -2.38 1.32
N ILE A 64 -1.35 -2.35 1.28
CA ILE A 64 -0.57 -1.96 0.10
C ILE A 64 -0.85 -2.92 -1.05
N ASP A 65 -0.80 -4.24 -0.79
CA ASP A 65 -1.04 -5.27 -1.80
C ASP A 65 -2.45 -5.21 -2.38
N ALA A 66 -3.47 -4.98 -1.55
CA ALA A 66 -4.86 -4.85 -1.99
C ALA A 66 -5.06 -3.66 -2.94
N LEU A 67 -4.51 -2.50 -2.58
CA LEU A 67 -4.53 -1.31 -3.42
C LEU A 67 -3.76 -1.56 -4.72
N TRP A 68 -2.53 -2.07 -4.62
CA TRP A 68 -1.67 -2.26 -5.79
C TRP A 68 -2.21 -3.32 -6.76
N SER A 69 -2.78 -4.41 -6.24
CA SER A 69 -3.47 -5.41 -7.06
C SER A 69 -4.58 -4.79 -7.91
N THR A 70 -5.37 -3.87 -7.33
CA THR A 70 -6.43 -3.13 -8.04
C THR A 70 -5.84 -2.27 -9.16
N VAL A 71 -4.77 -1.53 -8.87
CA VAL A 71 -4.07 -0.65 -9.83
C VAL A 71 -3.47 -1.46 -10.98
N SER A 72 -2.72 -2.52 -10.68
CA SER A 72 -2.10 -3.37 -11.69
C SER A 72 -3.13 -4.16 -12.50
N HIS A 73 -4.26 -4.55 -11.90
CA HIS A 73 -5.36 -5.17 -12.64
C HIS A 73 -5.92 -4.21 -13.69
N LEU A 74 -6.25 -2.97 -13.30
CA LEU A 74 -6.74 -1.95 -14.23
C LEU A 74 -5.71 -1.64 -15.32
N HIS A 75 -4.42 -1.59 -14.99
CA HIS A 75 -3.37 -1.42 -16.00
C HIS A 75 -3.35 -2.59 -17.02
N GLY A 76 -3.68 -3.81 -16.59
CA GLY A 76 -3.74 -4.98 -17.47
C GLY A 76 -5.01 -5.08 -18.33
N VAL A 77 -6.16 -4.61 -17.84
CA VAL A 77 -7.47 -4.84 -18.52
C VAL A 77 -8.13 -3.58 -19.06
N ALA A 78 -7.70 -2.39 -18.63
CA ALA A 78 -8.32 -1.09 -18.93
C ALA A 78 -7.26 0.01 -19.14
N ASP A 79 -6.13 -0.33 -19.77
CA ASP A 79 -5.00 0.58 -19.97
C ASP A 79 -5.38 1.84 -20.77
N ASN A 80 -4.80 2.97 -20.35
CA ASN A 80 -4.82 4.25 -21.07
C ASN A 80 -3.57 5.07 -20.68
N PRO A 81 -3.22 6.14 -21.41
CA PRO A 81 -2.00 6.91 -21.14
C PRO A 81 -1.92 7.46 -19.71
N GLU A 82 -3.03 7.92 -19.15
CA GLU A 82 -3.12 8.47 -17.80
C GLU A 82 -2.86 7.39 -16.74
N LEU A 83 -3.48 6.22 -16.89
CA LEU A 83 -3.30 5.08 -16.00
C LEU A 83 -1.88 4.51 -16.10
N ARG A 84 -1.29 4.47 -17.30
CA ARG A 84 0.09 4.02 -17.48
C ARG A 84 1.09 4.93 -16.76
N ALA A 85 0.87 6.24 -16.83
CA ALA A 85 1.68 7.22 -16.10
C ALA A 85 1.53 7.05 -14.58
N ALA A 86 0.29 6.91 -14.10
CA ALA A 86 0.01 6.69 -12.68
C ALA A 86 0.57 5.35 -12.17
N HIS A 87 0.49 4.29 -12.95
CA HIS A 87 1.10 2.99 -12.64
C HIS A 87 2.63 3.10 -12.57
N ALA A 88 3.28 3.77 -13.52
CA ALA A 88 4.74 3.94 -13.49
C ALA A 88 5.21 4.72 -12.25
N ALA A 89 4.50 5.80 -11.89
CA ALA A 89 4.78 6.57 -10.67
C ALA A 89 4.53 5.75 -9.40
N GLY A 90 3.39 5.05 -9.33
CA GLY A 90 3.04 4.20 -8.19
C GLY A 90 4.02 3.04 -8.00
N GLN A 91 4.51 2.44 -9.09
CA GLN A 91 5.49 1.35 -9.03
C GLN A 91 6.81 1.83 -8.42
N ALA A 92 7.25 3.06 -8.74
CA ALA A 92 8.46 3.63 -8.13
C ALA A 92 8.30 3.77 -6.61
N LEU A 93 7.17 4.32 -6.15
CA LEU A 93 6.86 4.49 -4.73
C LEU A 93 6.86 3.15 -3.97
N ILE A 94 6.19 2.13 -4.51
CA ILE A 94 6.09 0.81 -3.86
C ILE A 94 7.45 0.12 -3.82
N VAL A 95 8.24 0.18 -4.90
CA VAL A 95 9.57 -0.43 -4.92
C VAL A 95 10.47 0.22 -3.87
N GLU A 96 10.51 1.55 -3.83
CA GLU A 96 11.28 2.30 -2.82
C GLU A 96 10.87 1.93 -1.41
N ASN A 97 9.57 1.97 -1.11
CA ASN A 97 9.05 1.61 0.20
C ASN A 97 9.34 0.13 0.57
N SER A 98 9.19 -0.80 -0.37
CA SER A 98 9.48 -2.22 -0.13
C SER A 98 10.94 -2.49 0.19
N ILE A 99 11.86 -1.69 -0.37
CA ILE A 99 13.30 -1.78 -0.09
C ILE A 99 13.56 -1.20 1.29
N LYS A 100 13.04 0.01 1.59
CA LYS A 100 13.15 0.68 2.89
C LYS A 100 12.66 -0.23 4.03
N THR A 101 11.47 -0.82 3.91
CA THR A 101 10.86 -1.64 4.96
C THR A 101 11.62 -2.96 5.15
N ARG A 102 11.91 -3.71 4.07
CA ARG A 102 12.56 -5.03 4.19
C ARG A 102 14.05 -4.98 4.51
N GLN A 103 14.69 -3.83 4.28
CA GLN A 103 16.08 -3.60 4.65
C GLN A 103 16.22 -2.86 5.98
N ASN A 104 15.15 -2.69 6.75
CA ASN A 104 15.24 -2.12 8.08
C ASN A 104 15.77 -3.16 9.08
N HIS A 105 17.02 -3.01 9.51
CA HIS A 105 17.67 -3.93 10.46
C HIS A 105 17.10 -3.84 11.89
N ALA A 106 16.36 -2.78 12.21
CA ALA A 106 15.73 -2.61 13.52
C ALA A 106 14.33 -3.25 13.59
N LEU A 107 13.75 -3.60 12.44
CA LEU A 107 12.49 -4.34 12.31
C LEU A 107 12.76 -5.84 12.36
#